data_AF-A0A7Y5VSC3-F1
#
_entry.id   AF-A0A7Y5VSC3-F1
#
_cell.length_a   1.000
_cell.length_b   1.000
_cell.length_c   1.000
_cell.angle_alpha   90.00
_cell.angle_beta   90.00
_cell.angle_gamma   90.00
#
_symmetry.space_group_name_H-M   'P 1'
#
loop_
_entity.id
_entity.type
_entity.pdbx_description
1 polymer ?
#
loop_
_entity_poly.entity_id
_entity_poly.type
_entity_poly.pdbx_seq_one_letter_code
_entity_poly.pdbx_strand_id
1 'polypeptide(L)'
;MEPVRTADPTFMDHAVRVLISLSFLIGAVALARQSSPQAPPAPPVASAPADELLDLARFIPADSVAVYFGRPLKGDVRATSSAAVASGPSVSRFIGALGASGLLGGEGQLYADVVGALPLLGEFPHAVTLIDVEVGRGDADDLTNEPSDPDDRAAERVQLQRLAAAVILRTAGRNEEVLAQLNRLAARYTNQQDARISQRRLDGDSYNHLADRRLPEWCALTWGRVDDGYVIAFGEGAFESVLAARRGRVRRLGDDEWFVRAHERTAGRRALAEWHIHFARLRERLEAVTQRRLYAVLDALDARTFERDLWTLSLEGRAMACRRVFRAEGIDRMRAYSEPAAFPAEHRRRIPPEARRFAIIEGPTRWLLKNVPSAWIAGRHYRHVREIEAWWRRLQAECGIDVERQLLSHLGAQVIVCDYPPHPLGIPFALTIAVAIDQPDEVRGALDAILTVWSRRLETENQKAIVEALKLRAVRDADGVWYLQAGILGPALCVTRHYLVISWSPQALREALPFFRDE
;
A
#
# COMPACT_ATOMS: atom_id res chain seq x y z
N MET A 1 41.89 8.30 -14.63
CA MET A 1 40.94 7.55 -13.81
C MET A 1 39.89 8.53 -13.33
N GLU A 2 38.78 8.64 -14.06
CA GLU A 2 37.63 9.41 -13.57
C GLU A 2 37.00 8.68 -12.37
N PRO A 3 36.59 9.39 -11.31
CA PRO A 3 35.86 8.77 -10.22
C PRO A 3 34.52 8.26 -10.75
N VAL A 4 34.34 6.94 -10.71
CA VAL A 4 33.04 6.30 -10.98
C VAL A 4 32.03 6.91 -10.01
N ARG A 5 31.11 7.74 -10.53
CA ARG A 5 29.98 8.25 -9.76
C ARG A 5 29.22 7.04 -9.21
N THR A 6 29.30 6.83 -7.90
CA THR A 6 28.60 5.73 -7.23
C THR A 6 27.09 5.94 -7.40
N ALA A 7 26.39 4.91 -7.88
CA ALA A 7 24.94 4.91 -8.05
C ALA A 7 24.23 5.36 -6.75
N ASP A 8 23.16 6.13 -6.92
CA ASP A 8 22.37 6.75 -5.85
C ASP A 8 21.73 5.68 -4.93
N PRO A 9 21.91 5.74 -3.59
CA PRO A 9 21.31 4.81 -2.62
C PRO A 9 19.77 4.81 -2.60
N THR A 10 19.09 5.78 -3.23
CA THR A 10 17.63 5.80 -3.36
C THR A 10 17.06 4.57 -4.07
N PHE A 11 17.83 3.92 -4.93
CA PHE A 11 17.37 2.82 -5.77
C PHE A 11 17.01 1.52 -5.00
N MET A 12 17.74 1.18 -3.94
CA MET A 12 17.44 -0.02 -3.15
C MET A 12 16.19 0.15 -2.27
N ASP A 13 15.95 1.38 -1.82
CA ASP A 13 14.69 1.77 -1.20
C ASP A 13 13.51 1.55 -2.15
N HIS A 14 13.74 1.57 -3.48
CA HIS A 14 12.70 1.39 -4.48
C HIS A 14 12.33 -0.09 -4.73
N ALA A 15 13.29 -1.01 -4.72
CA ALA A 15 13.02 -2.46 -4.75
C ALA A 15 12.35 -2.95 -3.44
N VAL A 16 12.76 -2.39 -2.30
CA VAL A 16 12.08 -2.57 -1.01
C VAL A 16 10.68 -1.93 -1.05
N ARG A 17 10.49 -0.74 -1.63
CA ARG A 17 9.17 -0.12 -1.85
C ARG A 17 8.30 -0.93 -2.81
N VAL A 18 8.86 -1.65 -3.78
CA VAL A 18 8.12 -2.55 -4.67
C VAL A 18 7.70 -3.82 -3.93
N LEU A 19 8.59 -4.42 -3.13
CA LEU A 19 8.26 -5.54 -2.23
C LEU A 19 7.24 -5.11 -1.16
N ILE A 20 7.36 -3.89 -0.62
CA ILE A 20 6.38 -3.26 0.27
C ILE A 20 5.09 -2.95 -0.49
N SER A 21 5.13 -2.50 -1.74
CA SER A 21 3.94 -2.22 -2.56
C SER A 21 3.21 -3.50 -2.94
N LEU A 22 3.94 -4.58 -3.23
CA LEU A 22 3.39 -5.94 -3.33
C LEU A 22 2.88 -6.41 -1.99
N SER A 23 3.57 -6.12 -0.89
CA SER A 23 3.11 -6.38 0.48
C SER A 23 1.98 -5.45 0.92
N PHE A 24 1.67 -4.39 0.18
CA PHE A 24 0.53 -3.47 0.36
C PHE A 24 -0.62 -3.85 -0.57
N LEU A 25 -0.35 -4.42 -1.74
CA LEU A 25 -1.35 -5.01 -2.63
C LEU A 25 -1.85 -6.34 -2.04
N ILE A 26 -0.92 -7.16 -1.55
CA ILE A 26 -1.15 -8.36 -0.74
C ILE A 26 -1.53 -7.96 0.70
N GLY A 27 -1.05 -6.83 1.20
CA GLY A 27 -1.37 -6.34 2.54
C GLY A 27 -2.71 -5.64 2.65
N ALA A 28 -3.24 -5.10 1.57
CA ALA A 28 -4.63 -4.70 1.50
C ALA A 28 -5.53 -5.90 1.80
N VAL A 29 -5.11 -7.11 1.38
CA VAL A 29 -5.65 -8.43 1.79
C VAL A 29 -5.35 -8.76 3.27
N ALA A 30 -4.80 -7.86 4.06
CA ALA A 30 -4.36 -8.14 5.43
C ALA A 30 -4.63 -7.02 6.44
N LEU A 31 -5.33 -5.95 6.04
CA LEU A 31 -5.75 -4.85 6.93
C LEU A 31 -6.79 -5.23 7.99
N ALA A 32 -7.01 -6.52 8.15
CA ALA A 32 -7.71 -7.16 9.23
C ALA A 32 -6.78 -7.30 10.46
N ARG A 33 -6.79 -6.35 11.41
CA ARG A 33 -5.92 -6.36 12.61
C ARG A 33 -6.21 -7.47 13.64
N GLN A 34 -5.14 -7.82 14.34
CA GLN A 34 -4.83 -9.05 15.11
C GLN A 34 -5.25 -8.98 16.60
N SER A 35 -5.55 -10.12 17.24
CA SER A 35 -5.72 -10.27 18.71
C SER A 35 -4.99 -11.50 19.26
N SER A 36 -4.76 -11.54 20.58
CA SER A 36 -3.96 -12.54 21.31
C SER A 36 -4.49 -14.00 21.20
N PRO A 37 -3.62 -15.04 21.28
CA PRO A 37 -3.98 -16.43 20.98
C PRO A 37 -4.76 -17.20 22.09
N GLN A 38 -5.54 -16.55 22.96
CA GLN A 38 -6.14 -17.26 24.12
C GLN A 38 -7.55 -16.82 24.57
N ALA A 39 -8.32 -16.13 23.72
CA ALA A 39 -9.72 -15.84 24.06
C ALA A 39 -10.65 -16.98 23.59
N PRO A 40 -11.56 -17.50 24.44
CA PRO A 40 -12.64 -18.39 23.98
C PRO A 40 -13.47 -17.70 22.89
N PRO A 41 -14.15 -18.47 22.01
CA PRO A 41 -14.92 -17.91 20.90
C PRO A 41 -15.91 -16.87 21.42
N ALA A 42 -15.70 -15.61 21.03
CA ALA A 42 -16.61 -14.54 21.38
C ALA A 42 -18.00 -14.85 20.79
N PRO A 43 -19.09 -14.50 21.50
CA PRO A 43 -20.43 -14.62 20.94
C PRO A 43 -20.53 -13.88 19.60
N PRO A 44 -21.39 -14.33 18.66
CA PRO A 44 -21.52 -13.72 17.35
C PRO A 44 -21.82 -12.23 17.50
N VAL A 45 -20.87 -11.41 17.08
CA VAL A 45 -20.97 -9.95 17.13
C VAL A 45 -22.14 -9.53 16.25
N ALA A 46 -23.06 -8.73 16.81
CA ALA A 46 -24.16 -8.14 16.05
C ALA A 46 -23.60 -7.51 14.76
N SER A 47 -24.07 -7.99 13.61
CA SER A 47 -23.61 -7.52 12.31
C SER A 47 -23.76 -6.00 12.24
N ALA A 48 -22.70 -5.32 11.80
CA ALA A 48 -22.81 -3.96 11.32
C ALA A 48 -24.02 -3.83 10.37
N PRO A 49 -24.72 -2.68 10.34
CA PRO A 49 -25.66 -2.44 9.26
C PRO A 49 -24.93 -2.68 7.93
N ALA A 50 -25.51 -3.54 7.08
CA ALA A 50 -24.86 -4.07 5.89
C ALA A 50 -24.39 -2.99 4.90
N ASP A 51 -24.85 -1.75 5.07
CA ASP A 51 -24.71 -0.66 4.11
C ASP A 51 -23.72 0.45 4.54
N GLU A 52 -22.91 0.25 5.61
CA GLU A 52 -21.98 1.30 6.10
C GLU A 52 -21.01 1.85 5.03
N LEU A 53 -20.47 1.02 4.13
CA LEU A 53 -19.55 1.46 3.08
C LEU A 53 -20.29 2.17 1.93
N LEU A 54 -21.48 1.70 1.60
CA LEU A 54 -22.35 2.36 0.61
C LEU A 54 -22.81 3.74 1.12
N ASP A 55 -23.02 3.88 2.43
CA ASP A 55 -23.26 5.17 3.07
C ASP A 55 -22.05 6.10 3.00
N LEU A 56 -20.82 5.60 3.17
CA LEU A 56 -19.60 6.37 2.94
C LEU A 56 -19.48 6.85 1.49
N ALA A 57 -19.88 6.03 0.51
CA ALA A 57 -19.89 6.40 -0.90
C ALA A 57 -20.81 7.60 -1.22
N ARG A 58 -21.72 7.97 -0.31
CA ARG A 58 -22.55 9.18 -0.44
C ARG A 58 -21.81 10.48 -0.13
N PHE A 59 -20.64 10.41 0.50
CA PHE A 59 -19.77 11.58 0.73
C PHE A 59 -18.85 11.86 -0.47
N ILE A 60 -18.80 10.95 -1.45
CA ILE A 60 -17.77 10.96 -2.48
C ILE A 60 -18.40 11.40 -3.80
N PRO A 61 -17.85 12.41 -4.49
CA PRO A 61 -18.26 12.76 -5.84
C PRO A 61 -18.16 11.55 -6.78
N ALA A 62 -19.15 11.35 -7.66
CA ALA A 62 -19.16 10.23 -8.59
C ALA A 62 -18.03 10.28 -9.62
N ASP A 63 -17.46 11.46 -9.85
CA ASP A 63 -16.35 11.72 -10.76
C ASP A 63 -14.96 11.66 -10.09
N SER A 64 -14.88 11.23 -8.82
CA SER A 64 -13.61 10.97 -8.16
C SER A 64 -12.75 9.98 -8.96
N VAL A 65 -11.45 10.28 -9.09
CA VAL A 65 -10.47 9.48 -9.82
C VAL A 65 -10.24 8.12 -9.17
N ALA A 66 -10.06 8.09 -7.85
CA ALA A 66 -9.83 6.87 -7.10
C ALA A 66 -10.41 6.96 -5.69
N VAL A 67 -10.83 5.81 -5.16
CA VAL A 67 -11.42 5.70 -3.83
C VAL A 67 -10.97 4.39 -3.20
N TYR A 68 -10.55 4.45 -1.94
CA TYR A 68 -10.36 3.29 -1.07
C TYR A 68 -11.34 3.40 0.09
N PHE A 69 -12.06 2.32 0.38
CA PHE A 69 -12.93 2.18 1.54
C PHE A 69 -12.33 1.16 2.49
N GLY A 70 -12.46 1.41 3.80
CA GLY A 70 -12.05 0.47 4.83
C GLY A 70 -13.08 0.40 5.96
N ARG A 71 -13.30 -0.81 6.48
CA ARG A 71 -14.15 -1.09 7.63
C ARG A 71 -13.29 -1.66 8.76
N PRO A 72 -13.44 -1.14 9.99
CA PRO A 72 -12.78 -1.72 11.15
C PRO A 72 -13.36 -3.11 11.42
N LEU A 73 -12.51 -4.07 11.76
CA LEU A 73 -12.98 -5.37 12.21
C LEU A 73 -13.64 -5.25 13.57
N LYS A 74 -14.92 -5.65 13.65
CA LYS A 74 -15.65 -5.72 14.93
C LYS A 74 -15.19 -6.98 15.69
N GLY A 75 -14.69 -6.80 16.91
CA GLY A 75 -14.36 -7.92 17.82
C GLY A 75 -13.03 -7.81 18.56
N ASP A 76 -12.03 -7.10 18.02
CA ASP A 76 -10.64 -7.25 18.52
C ASP A 76 -9.98 -5.96 19.05
N VAL A 77 -10.53 -4.77 18.76
CA VAL A 77 -9.81 -3.50 19.01
C VAL A 77 -9.81 -3.05 20.48
N ARG A 78 -10.82 -3.41 21.27
CA ARG A 78 -10.96 -2.91 22.66
C ARG A 78 -10.16 -3.69 23.70
N ALA A 79 -9.80 -4.95 23.45
CA ALA A 79 -9.11 -5.77 24.46
C ALA A 79 -7.60 -5.45 24.57
N THR A 80 -6.97 -4.92 23.52
CA THR A 80 -5.52 -4.69 23.48
C THR A 80 -5.10 -3.24 23.71
N SER A 81 -5.96 -2.25 23.42
CA SER A 81 -5.57 -0.83 23.57
C SER A 81 -5.51 -0.36 25.03
N SER A 82 -6.25 -1.01 25.96
CA SER A 82 -6.24 -0.61 27.38
C SER A 82 -5.30 -1.45 28.25
N ALA A 83 -5.10 -2.75 27.99
CA ALA A 83 -4.34 -3.63 28.87
C ALA A 83 -2.95 -4.05 28.33
N ALA A 84 -2.79 -4.24 27.00
CA ALA A 84 -1.53 -4.68 26.41
C ALA A 84 -0.54 -3.53 26.11
N VAL A 85 -0.99 -2.27 26.19
CA VAL A 85 -0.15 -1.08 26.09
C VAL A 85 0.70 -0.85 27.35
N ALA A 86 0.40 -1.57 28.43
CA ALA A 86 1.09 -1.42 29.72
C ALA A 86 2.45 -2.14 29.82
N SER A 87 2.76 -3.11 28.94
CA SER A 87 3.96 -3.96 29.14
C SER A 87 4.78 -4.31 27.90
N GLY A 88 4.36 -3.91 26.69
CA GLY A 88 5.17 -4.04 25.47
C GLY A 88 5.54 -2.68 24.84
N PRO A 89 6.73 -2.51 24.24
CA PRO A 89 7.02 -1.34 23.42
C PRO A 89 6.14 -1.39 22.16
N SER A 90 5.12 -0.53 22.09
CA SER A 90 4.32 -0.41 20.87
C SER A 90 5.20 0.07 19.70
N VAL A 91 4.92 -0.37 18.48
CA VAL A 91 5.61 0.11 17.26
C VAL A 91 5.64 1.63 17.21
N SER A 92 4.54 2.28 17.62
CA SER A 92 4.46 3.74 17.72
C SER A 92 5.43 4.35 18.76
N ARG A 93 5.71 3.67 19.87
CA ARG A 93 6.73 4.09 20.86
C ARG A 93 8.14 3.84 20.35
N PHE A 94 8.39 2.72 19.66
CA PHE A 94 9.70 2.43 19.08
C PHE A 94 10.04 3.43 17.95
N ILE A 95 9.11 3.62 17.01
CA ILE A 95 9.21 4.63 15.96
C ILE A 95 9.28 6.03 16.56
N GLY A 96 8.47 6.32 17.59
CA GLY A 96 8.52 7.59 18.32
C GLY A 96 9.86 7.84 19.00
N ALA A 97 10.49 6.81 19.57
CA ALA A 97 11.83 6.88 20.17
C ALA A 97 12.91 7.08 19.10
N LEU A 98 12.80 6.43 17.94
CA LEU A 98 13.69 6.65 16.79
C LEU A 98 13.55 8.07 16.22
N GLY A 99 12.33 8.59 16.17
CA GLY A 99 12.06 9.98 15.78
C GLY A 99 12.61 10.98 16.80
N ALA A 100 12.33 10.78 18.10
CA ALA A 100 12.79 11.66 19.18
C ALA A 100 14.31 11.66 19.37
N SER A 101 15.01 10.59 18.97
CA SER A 101 16.47 10.51 18.98
C SER A 101 17.14 11.15 17.75
N GLY A 102 16.35 11.68 16.80
CA GLY A 102 16.87 12.27 15.56
C GLY A 102 17.46 11.25 14.59
N LEU A 103 17.24 9.95 14.83
CA LEU A 103 17.74 8.86 13.98
C LEU A 103 16.92 8.70 12.70
N LEU A 104 15.70 9.24 12.67
CA LEU A 104 14.89 9.33 11.46
C LEU A 104 15.10 10.70 10.81
N GLY A 105 15.79 10.73 9.66
CA GLY A 105 15.80 11.90 8.78
C GLY A 105 14.40 12.26 8.26
N GLY A 106 14.27 13.37 7.54
CA GLY A 106 12.97 13.95 7.13
C GLY A 106 11.95 12.95 6.57
N GLU A 107 12.33 12.13 5.58
CA GLU A 107 11.45 11.09 5.03
C GLU A 107 11.09 10.01 6.05
N GLY A 108 12.04 9.56 6.88
CA GLY A 108 11.80 8.57 7.93
C GLY A 108 10.77 9.05 8.96
N GLN A 109 10.80 10.33 9.31
CA GLN A 109 9.82 10.93 10.20
C GLN A 109 8.42 11.00 9.58
N LEU A 110 8.33 11.26 8.27
CA LEU A 110 7.06 11.19 7.54
C LEU A 110 6.46 9.78 7.58
N TYR A 111 7.27 8.75 7.29
CA TYR A 111 6.81 7.35 7.38
C TYR A 111 6.35 7.01 8.80
N ALA A 112 7.11 7.44 9.81
CA ALA A 112 6.75 7.27 11.21
C ALA A 112 5.37 7.83 11.55
N ASP A 113 5.07 9.03 11.06
CA ASP A 113 3.81 9.71 11.29
C ASP A 113 2.64 9.09 10.53
N VAL A 114 2.88 8.64 9.28
CA VAL A 114 1.90 7.85 8.52
C VAL A 114 1.55 6.57 9.27
N VAL A 115 2.56 5.79 9.69
CA VAL A 115 2.36 4.56 10.48
C VAL A 115 1.66 4.85 11.81
N GLY A 116 2.01 5.97 12.45
CA GLY A 116 1.37 6.44 13.68
C GLY A 116 -0.10 6.83 13.53
N ALA A 117 -0.53 7.22 12.32
CA ALA A 117 -1.92 7.57 12.01
C ALA A 117 -2.79 6.37 11.60
N LEU A 118 -2.19 5.28 11.10
CA LEU A 118 -2.92 4.06 10.69
C LEU A 118 -3.88 3.49 11.76
N PRO A 119 -3.57 3.51 13.08
CA PRO A 119 -4.52 3.07 14.10
C PRO A 119 -5.88 3.76 14.00
N LEU A 120 -5.94 5.07 13.69
CA LEU A 120 -7.22 5.79 13.57
C LEU A 120 -8.07 5.25 12.42
N LEU A 121 -7.44 4.93 11.28
CA LEU A 121 -8.15 4.29 10.15
C LEU A 121 -8.68 2.90 10.53
N GLY A 122 -7.97 2.18 11.42
CA GLY A 122 -8.42 0.90 11.94
C GLY A 122 -9.54 0.98 12.98
N GLU A 123 -9.88 2.17 13.48
CA GLU A 123 -10.94 2.37 14.49
C GLU A 123 -12.28 2.76 13.88
N PHE A 124 -12.27 3.44 12.73
CA PHE A 124 -13.47 4.00 12.11
C PHE A 124 -13.67 3.46 10.70
N PRO A 125 -14.92 3.20 10.28
CA PRO A 125 -15.22 3.05 8.86
C PRO A 125 -14.76 4.32 8.13
N HIS A 126 -14.02 4.16 7.05
CA HIS A 126 -13.38 5.28 6.38
C HIS A 126 -13.36 5.16 4.87
N ALA A 127 -13.20 6.31 4.21
CA ALA A 127 -12.86 6.40 2.81
C ALA A 127 -11.64 7.32 2.62
N VAL A 128 -10.76 6.96 1.70
CA VAL A 128 -9.67 7.81 1.20
C VAL A 128 -9.93 7.99 -0.29
N THR A 129 -10.12 9.22 -0.74
CA THR A 129 -10.45 9.52 -2.14
C THR A 129 -9.48 10.51 -2.74
N LEU A 130 -9.03 10.21 -3.96
CA LEU A 130 -8.51 11.18 -4.90
C LEU A 130 -9.68 11.69 -5.72
N ILE A 131 -10.10 12.91 -5.44
CA ILE A 131 -11.23 13.57 -6.11
C ILE A 131 -10.76 14.06 -7.46
N ASP A 132 -9.67 14.81 -7.49
CA ASP A 132 -9.15 15.42 -8.70
C ASP A 132 -7.63 15.55 -8.68
N VAL A 133 -7.03 15.58 -9.88
CA VAL A 133 -5.60 15.81 -10.09
C VAL A 133 -5.41 16.56 -11.38
N GLU A 134 -4.54 17.57 -11.35
CA GLU A 134 -4.16 18.33 -12.53
C GLU A 134 -2.64 18.44 -12.59
N VAL A 135 -2.09 18.17 -13.77
CA VAL A 135 -0.66 18.21 -14.05
C VAL A 135 -0.40 19.16 -15.21
N GLY A 136 0.66 19.94 -15.11
CA GLY A 136 1.09 20.92 -16.09
C GLY A 136 2.54 20.68 -16.50
N ARG A 137 2.96 21.31 -17.58
CA ARG A 137 4.37 21.34 -17.94
C ARG A 137 5.07 22.33 -17.00
N GLY A 138 6.18 21.92 -16.39
CA GLY A 138 7.00 22.82 -15.59
C GLY A 138 7.71 23.84 -16.48
N ASP A 139 7.87 25.07 -15.98
CA ASP A 139 8.57 26.13 -16.71
C ASP A 139 10.03 25.74 -16.97
N ALA A 140 10.48 25.97 -18.20
CA ALA A 140 11.84 25.65 -18.62
C ALA A 140 12.89 26.54 -17.94
N ASP A 141 12.50 27.76 -17.57
CA ASP A 141 13.36 28.84 -17.07
C ASP A 141 13.84 28.67 -15.62
N ASP A 142 13.26 27.74 -14.85
CA ASP A 142 13.57 27.58 -13.43
C ASP A 142 14.81 26.70 -13.16
N LEU A 143 15.70 26.49 -14.14
CA LEU A 143 16.93 25.72 -13.94
C LEU A 143 18.19 26.39 -14.51
N THR A 144 19.07 26.74 -13.59
CA THR A 144 20.50 27.06 -13.77
C THR A 144 21.35 25.86 -14.23
N ASN A 145 20.76 24.69 -14.45
CA ASN A 145 21.43 23.47 -14.89
C ASN A 145 20.90 23.07 -16.27
N GLU A 146 21.62 23.42 -17.33
CA GLU A 146 21.34 22.88 -18.67
C GLU A 146 21.39 21.34 -18.62
N PRO A 147 20.36 20.65 -19.13
CA PRO A 147 20.39 19.20 -19.26
C PRO A 147 21.58 18.80 -20.13
N SER A 148 22.46 17.95 -19.60
CA SER A 148 23.69 17.51 -20.28
C SER A 148 23.43 16.47 -21.37
N ASP A 149 22.25 15.85 -21.37
CA ASP A 149 21.85 14.84 -22.34
C ASP A 149 20.74 15.42 -23.26
N PRO A 150 20.89 15.42 -24.59
CA PRO A 150 19.82 15.84 -25.51
C PRO A 150 18.53 15.01 -25.36
N ASP A 151 18.60 13.75 -24.88
CA ASP A 151 17.41 12.97 -24.53
C ASP A 151 16.72 13.48 -23.26
N ASP A 152 17.45 14.16 -22.36
CA ASP A 152 16.88 14.84 -21.18
C ASP A 152 16.09 16.09 -21.57
N ARG A 153 16.42 16.75 -22.69
CA ARG A 153 15.67 17.91 -23.20
C ARG A 153 14.28 17.52 -23.70
N ALA A 154 14.09 16.28 -24.15
CA ALA A 154 12.80 15.72 -24.54
C ALA A 154 12.00 15.16 -23.36
N ALA A 155 12.57 15.15 -22.15
CA ALA A 155 11.88 14.68 -20.99
C ALA A 155 10.86 15.71 -20.51
N GLU A 156 9.59 15.38 -20.71
CA GLU A 156 8.46 16.15 -20.22
C GLU A 156 8.60 16.38 -18.70
N ARG A 157 8.93 17.62 -18.34
CA ARG A 157 8.90 18.09 -16.95
C ARG A 157 7.45 18.23 -16.56
N VAL A 158 6.96 17.28 -15.78
CA VAL A 158 5.59 17.26 -15.29
C VAL A 158 5.59 17.85 -13.89
N GLN A 159 4.80 18.89 -13.66
CA GLN A 159 4.58 19.49 -12.36
C GLN A 159 3.13 19.27 -11.94
N LEU A 160 2.92 18.95 -10.67
CA LEU A 160 1.59 18.90 -10.07
C LEU A 160 1.06 20.34 -9.92
N GLN A 161 -0.02 20.66 -10.62
CA GLN A 161 -0.65 21.98 -10.60
C GLN A 161 -1.80 22.05 -9.61
N ARG A 162 -2.48 20.91 -9.41
CA ARG A 162 -3.57 20.80 -8.44
C ARG A 162 -3.72 19.36 -7.99
N LEU A 163 -4.05 19.17 -6.71
CA LEU A 163 -4.50 17.90 -6.15
C LEU A 163 -5.69 18.17 -5.25
N ALA A 164 -6.77 17.40 -5.39
CA ALA A 164 -7.90 17.41 -4.47
C ALA A 164 -8.12 15.99 -3.95
N ALA A 165 -7.96 15.80 -2.64
CA ALA A 165 -8.10 14.50 -1.99
C ALA A 165 -8.81 14.65 -0.63
N ALA A 166 -9.41 13.58 -0.13
CA ALA A 166 -10.03 13.59 1.19
C ALA A 166 -9.93 12.25 1.90
N VAL A 167 -9.83 12.32 3.23
CA VAL A 167 -10.05 11.22 4.17
C VAL A 167 -11.36 11.50 4.91
N ILE A 168 -12.28 10.55 4.86
CA ILE A 168 -13.61 10.65 5.47
C ILE A 168 -13.70 9.55 6.52
N LEU A 169 -13.98 9.91 7.78
CA LEU A 169 -14.08 8.98 8.91
C LEU A 169 -15.50 9.00 9.47
N ARG A 170 -16.13 7.84 9.65
CA ARG A 170 -17.42 7.72 10.36
C ARG A 170 -17.14 7.62 11.85
N THR A 171 -16.95 8.75 12.50
CA THR A 171 -16.48 8.83 13.89
C THR A 171 -17.56 8.56 14.93
N ALA A 172 -18.84 8.59 14.53
CA ALA A 172 -19.99 8.50 15.44
C ALA A 172 -19.88 9.50 16.62
N GLY A 173 -19.31 10.69 16.35
CA GLY A 173 -19.12 11.76 17.34
C GLY A 173 -17.77 11.76 18.06
N ARG A 174 -16.93 10.73 17.91
CA ARG A 174 -15.56 10.66 18.50
C ARG A 174 -14.53 11.50 17.72
N ASN A 175 -14.84 12.77 17.47
CA ASN A 175 -14.03 13.66 16.64
C ASN A 175 -12.72 14.10 17.32
N GLU A 176 -12.68 14.09 18.65
CA GLU A 176 -11.54 14.58 19.45
C GLU A 176 -10.26 13.77 19.19
N GLU A 177 -10.37 12.48 18.97
CA GLU A 177 -9.24 11.59 18.69
C GLU A 177 -8.59 11.92 17.34
N VAL A 178 -9.42 12.18 16.33
CA VAL A 178 -9.00 12.61 15.00
C VAL A 178 -8.32 13.98 15.08
N LEU A 179 -8.96 14.92 15.80
CA LEU A 179 -8.43 16.26 16.03
C LEU A 179 -7.08 16.25 16.75
N ALA A 180 -6.92 15.42 17.77
CA ALA A 180 -5.67 15.30 18.51
C ALA A 180 -4.51 14.85 17.62
N GLN A 181 -4.75 13.90 16.71
CA GLN A 181 -3.74 13.48 15.75
C GLN A 181 -3.45 14.55 14.69
N LEU A 182 -4.48 15.21 14.15
CA LEU A 182 -4.31 16.30 13.19
C LEU A 182 -3.50 17.45 13.78
N ASN A 183 -3.82 17.89 15.00
CA ASN A 183 -3.11 18.96 15.69
C ASN A 183 -1.63 18.59 15.92
N ARG A 184 -1.35 17.32 16.24
CA ARG A 184 0.03 16.81 16.39
C ARG A 184 0.81 16.91 15.08
N LEU A 185 0.21 16.47 13.97
CA LEU A 185 0.84 16.53 12.65
C LEU A 185 1.03 17.99 12.20
N ALA A 186 -0.01 18.82 12.34
CA ALA A 186 0.07 20.23 12.00
C ALA A 186 1.16 20.95 12.80
N ALA A 187 1.23 20.76 14.11
CA ALA A 187 2.26 21.37 14.95
C ALA A 187 3.69 20.92 14.60
N ARG A 188 3.86 19.74 14.00
CA ARG A 188 5.17 19.21 13.61
C ARG A 188 5.64 19.76 12.27
N TYR A 189 4.75 19.86 11.28
CA TYR A 189 5.12 20.21 9.91
C TYR A 189 4.90 21.69 9.57
N THR A 190 4.24 22.44 10.46
CA THR A 190 3.94 23.86 10.26
C THR A 190 4.44 24.70 11.43
N ASN A 191 4.49 26.02 11.24
CA ASN A 191 4.83 26.98 12.28
C ASN A 191 3.94 28.22 12.15
N GLN A 192 3.81 29.00 13.23
CA GLN A 192 2.91 30.16 13.26
C GLN A 192 3.34 31.35 12.38
N GLN A 193 4.60 31.36 11.88
CA GLN A 193 5.09 32.42 11.00
C GLN A 193 4.67 32.19 9.55
N ASP A 194 4.62 30.93 9.14
CA ASP A 194 4.35 30.54 7.75
C ASP A 194 2.93 29.98 7.53
N ALA A 195 2.36 29.38 8.57
CA ALA A 195 1.05 28.75 8.50
C ALA A 195 -0.02 29.51 9.28
N ARG A 196 -1.22 29.60 8.66
CA ARG A 196 -2.40 30.22 9.23
C ARG A 196 -3.56 29.25 9.24
N ILE A 197 -4.12 29.03 10.43
CA ILE A 197 -5.41 28.35 10.60
C ILE A 197 -6.51 29.42 10.65
N SER A 198 -7.54 29.24 9.84
CA SER A 198 -8.73 30.09 9.80
C SER A 198 -9.98 29.21 9.86
N GLN A 199 -11.04 29.72 10.50
CA GLN A 199 -12.33 29.07 10.50
C GLN A 199 -13.15 29.58 9.32
N ARG A 200 -13.68 28.67 8.51
CA ARG A 200 -14.58 28.96 7.38
C ARG A 200 -15.97 28.39 7.66
N ARG A 201 -16.94 28.86 6.89
CA ARG A 201 -18.32 28.37 6.93
C ARG A 201 -18.85 28.22 5.52
N LEU A 202 -19.47 27.09 5.22
CA LEU A 202 -20.12 26.80 3.96
C LEU A 202 -21.44 26.09 4.24
N ASP A 203 -22.54 26.66 3.77
CA ASP A 203 -23.90 26.10 3.92
C ASP A 203 -24.30 25.73 5.35
N GLY A 204 -23.86 26.54 6.30
CA GLY A 204 -24.11 26.33 7.72
C GLY A 204 -23.05 25.47 8.42
N ASP A 205 -22.32 24.63 7.69
CA ASP A 205 -21.24 23.79 8.21
C ASP A 205 -19.97 24.61 8.42
N SER A 206 -19.33 24.45 9.59
CA SER A 206 -18.05 25.11 9.90
C SER A 206 -16.89 24.13 9.80
N TYR A 207 -15.79 24.60 9.22
CA TYR A 207 -14.58 23.82 9.05
C TYR A 207 -13.35 24.71 9.26
N ASN A 208 -12.24 24.08 9.61
CA ASN A 208 -10.94 24.74 9.72
C ASN A 208 -10.23 24.66 8.37
N HIS A 209 -9.43 25.69 8.09
CA HIS A 209 -8.64 25.83 6.88
C HIS A 209 -7.23 26.27 7.27
N LEU A 210 -6.25 25.41 7.00
CA LEU A 210 -4.83 25.62 7.17
C LEU A 210 -4.19 25.88 5.81
N ALA A 211 -3.59 27.05 5.67
CA ALA A 211 -2.76 27.43 4.54
C ALA A 211 -1.33 27.72 5.03
N ASP A 212 -0.32 27.31 4.26
CA ASP A 212 1.09 27.55 4.55
C ASP A 212 1.73 28.29 3.37
N ARG A 213 2.26 29.49 3.61
CA ARG A 213 2.79 30.37 2.56
C ARG A 213 4.03 29.81 1.84
N ARG A 214 4.65 28.76 2.38
CA ARG A 214 5.79 28.06 1.76
C ARG A 214 5.35 27.09 0.67
N LEU A 215 4.05 26.77 0.61
CA LEU A 215 3.46 25.86 -0.35
C LEU A 215 2.65 26.65 -1.40
N PRO A 216 2.41 26.08 -2.59
CA PRO A 216 1.46 26.64 -3.55
C PRO A 216 0.09 26.90 -2.92
N GLU A 217 -0.65 27.92 -3.41
CA GLU A 217 -1.94 28.30 -2.83
C GLU A 217 -2.97 27.16 -2.82
N TRP A 218 -2.91 26.27 -3.81
CA TRP A 218 -3.79 25.11 -3.89
C TRP A 218 -3.53 24.08 -2.77
N CYS A 219 -2.35 24.09 -2.14
CA CYS A 219 -1.95 23.20 -1.04
C CYS A 219 -2.53 23.64 0.30
N ALA A 220 -3.86 23.55 0.42
CA ALA A 220 -4.56 23.79 1.68
C ALA A 220 -4.98 22.47 2.35
N LEU A 221 -4.94 22.43 3.68
CA LEU A 221 -5.55 21.37 4.48
C LEU A 221 -6.82 21.92 5.14
N THR A 222 -7.93 21.22 4.96
CA THR A 222 -9.22 21.59 5.55
C THR A 222 -9.79 20.42 6.33
N TRP A 223 -10.45 20.70 7.45
CA TRP A 223 -11.09 19.64 8.22
C TRP A 223 -12.29 20.13 9.01
N GLY A 224 -13.29 19.27 9.16
CA GLY A 224 -14.54 19.62 9.80
C GLY A 224 -15.49 18.43 9.90
N ARG A 225 -16.53 18.62 10.71
CA ARG A 225 -17.61 17.65 10.84
C ARG A 225 -18.60 17.84 9.69
N VAL A 226 -19.03 16.73 9.09
CA VAL A 226 -20.11 16.71 8.11
C VAL A 226 -21.08 15.59 8.50
N ASP A 227 -22.24 15.96 9.02
CA ASP A 227 -23.24 15.05 9.62
C ASP A 227 -22.63 14.12 10.71
N ASP A 228 -22.52 12.83 10.44
CA ASP A 228 -21.93 11.80 11.30
C ASP A 228 -20.50 11.40 10.89
N GLY A 229 -19.97 12.08 9.87
CA GLY A 229 -18.60 11.95 9.40
C GLY A 229 -17.69 13.09 9.87
N TYR A 230 -16.39 12.80 9.85
CA TYR A 230 -15.32 13.77 10.00
C TYR A 230 -14.47 13.77 8.73
N VAL A 231 -14.37 14.91 8.07
CA VAL A 231 -13.71 15.04 6.77
C VAL A 231 -12.39 15.78 6.97
N ILE A 232 -11.32 15.24 6.40
CA ILE A 232 -9.99 15.83 6.30
C ILE A 232 -9.67 15.90 4.82
N ALA A 233 -9.67 17.08 4.24
CA ALA A 233 -9.46 17.27 2.81
C ALA A 233 -8.19 18.06 2.53
N PHE A 234 -7.47 17.65 1.50
CA PHE A 234 -6.26 18.27 0.99
C PHE A 234 -6.51 18.80 -0.41
N GLY A 235 -6.11 20.04 -0.66
CA GLY A 235 -6.38 20.71 -1.92
C GLY A 235 -7.51 21.70 -1.87
N GLU A 236 -7.40 22.76 -2.68
CA GLU A 236 -8.47 23.72 -2.86
C GLU A 236 -9.76 23.09 -3.42
N GLY A 237 -10.87 23.32 -2.74
CA GLY A 237 -12.21 22.84 -3.14
C GLY A 237 -12.50 21.39 -2.76
N ALA A 238 -11.56 20.66 -2.14
CA ALA A 238 -11.72 19.25 -1.84
C ALA A 238 -12.80 19.00 -0.76
N PHE A 239 -12.80 19.79 0.33
CA PHE A 239 -13.82 19.70 1.38
C PHE A 239 -15.20 20.08 0.86
N GLU A 240 -15.24 21.16 0.07
CA GLU A 240 -16.45 21.67 -0.57
C GLU A 240 -17.07 20.65 -1.51
N SER A 241 -16.23 19.90 -2.26
CA SER A 241 -16.69 18.82 -3.14
C SER A 241 -17.29 17.65 -2.37
N VAL A 242 -16.67 17.23 -1.25
CA VAL A 242 -17.22 16.21 -0.35
C VAL A 242 -18.55 16.66 0.25
N LEU A 243 -18.62 17.92 0.68
CA LEU A 243 -19.85 18.50 1.24
C LEU A 243 -20.95 18.59 0.18
N ALA A 244 -20.64 19.04 -1.03
CA ALA A 244 -21.58 19.12 -2.14
C ALA A 244 -22.13 17.73 -2.51
N ALA A 245 -21.28 16.71 -2.53
CA ALA A 245 -21.71 15.32 -2.76
C ALA A 245 -22.65 14.87 -1.63
N ARG A 246 -22.24 15.06 -0.37
CA ARG A 246 -23.04 14.67 0.79
C ARG A 246 -24.41 15.35 0.83
N ARG A 247 -24.49 16.62 0.43
CA ARG A 247 -25.72 17.41 0.35
C ARG A 247 -26.54 17.16 -0.93
N GLY A 248 -26.09 16.27 -1.83
CA GLY A 248 -26.79 15.90 -3.05
C GLY A 248 -26.78 16.97 -4.16
N ARG A 249 -25.82 17.89 -4.13
CA ARG A 249 -25.68 18.95 -5.16
C ARG A 249 -24.83 18.53 -6.34
N VAL A 250 -23.96 17.54 -6.15
CA VAL A 250 -23.27 16.82 -7.22
C VAL A 250 -23.64 15.34 -7.13
N ARG A 251 -23.47 14.61 -8.24
CA ARG A 251 -23.71 13.17 -8.27
C ARG A 251 -22.78 12.47 -7.28
N ARG A 252 -23.32 11.57 -6.47
CA ARG A 252 -22.57 10.80 -5.47
C ARG A 252 -22.12 9.47 -6.06
N LEU A 253 -20.97 8.95 -5.64
CA LEU A 253 -20.51 7.62 -6.05
C LEU A 253 -21.50 6.52 -5.64
N GLY A 254 -22.14 6.67 -4.47
CA GLY A 254 -23.20 5.77 -4.02
C GLY A 254 -24.47 5.76 -4.89
N ASP A 255 -24.62 6.71 -5.82
CA ASP A 255 -25.71 6.76 -6.82
C ASP A 255 -25.20 6.48 -8.25
N ASP A 256 -23.93 6.14 -8.43
CA ASP A 256 -23.39 5.72 -9.72
C ASP A 256 -23.85 4.29 -10.01
N GLU A 257 -24.63 4.12 -11.09
CA GLU A 257 -25.25 2.83 -11.41
C GLU A 257 -24.24 1.70 -11.61
N TRP A 258 -23.08 2.00 -12.23
CA TRP A 258 -22.06 0.99 -12.43
C TRP A 258 -21.43 0.59 -11.11
N PHE A 259 -21.08 1.55 -10.26
CA PHE A 259 -20.50 1.30 -8.94
C PHE A 259 -21.44 0.47 -8.08
N VAL A 260 -22.73 0.83 -8.00
CA VAL A 260 -23.73 0.08 -7.21
C VAL A 260 -23.85 -1.36 -7.71
N ARG A 261 -24.00 -1.58 -9.03
CA ARG A 261 -24.06 -2.94 -9.60
C ARG A 261 -22.76 -3.72 -9.38
N ALA A 262 -21.61 -3.08 -9.51
CA ALA A 262 -20.31 -3.70 -9.28
C ALA A 262 -20.17 -4.12 -7.81
N HIS A 263 -20.51 -3.22 -6.88
CA HIS A 263 -20.50 -3.43 -5.43
C HIS A 263 -21.42 -4.59 -5.01
N GLU A 264 -22.60 -4.71 -5.61
CA GLU A 264 -23.49 -5.85 -5.38
C GLU A 264 -22.88 -7.17 -5.89
N ARG A 265 -22.36 -7.18 -7.12
CA ARG A 265 -21.75 -8.36 -7.73
C ARG A 265 -20.51 -8.86 -6.98
N THR A 266 -19.76 -7.96 -6.35
CA THR A 266 -18.58 -8.32 -5.56
C THR A 266 -18.87 -8.58 -4.07
N ALA A 267 -20.14 -8.54 -3.66
CA ALA A 267 -20.55 -8.64 -2.26
C ALA A 267 -19.96 -7.55 -1.35
N GLY A 268 -19.79 -6.33 -1.88
CA GLY A 268 -19.20 -5.17 -1.19
C GLY A 268 -19.83 -4.83 0.16
N ARG A 269 -21.12 -5.09 0.35
CA ARG A 269 -21.78 -4.95 1.68
C ARG A 269 -21.04 -5.68 2.80
N ARG A 270 -20.42 -6.82 2.49
CA ARG A 270 -19.63 -7.66 3.41
C ARG A 270 -18.12 -7.40 3.34
N ALA A 271 -17.68 -6.47 2.49
CA ALA A 271 -16.28 -6.15 2.36
C ALA A 271 -15.74 -5.47 3.63
N LEU A 272 -14.49 -5.80 3.94
CA LEU A 272 -13.63 -5.10 4.88
C LEU A 272 -12.92 -3.93 4.21
N ALA A 273 -12.59 -4.10 2.93
CA ALA A 273 -11.94 -3.08 2.15
C ALA A 273 -12.42 -3.15 0.70
N GLU A 274 -12.53 -1.98 0.08
CA GLU A 274 -12.86 -1.85 -1.34
C GLU A 274 -11.95 -0.81 -1.96
N TRP A 275 -11.58 -0.97 -3.22
CA TRP A 275 -10.97 0.14 -3.97
C TRP A 275 -11.56 0.24 -5.37
N HIS A 276 -11.90 1.48 -5.73
CA HIS A 276 -12.48 1.87 -6.99
C HIS A 276 -11.52 2.81 -7.72
N ILE A 277 -11.28 2.56 -9.01
CA ILE A 277 -10.48 3.43 -9.88
C ILE A 277 -11.29 3.75 -11.14
N HIS A 278 -11.40 5.04 -11.47
CA HIS A 278 -12.03 5.54 -12.68
C HIS A 278 -10.95 5.85 -13.74
N PHE A 279 -10.48 4.82 -14.43
CA PHE A 279 -9.40 4.92 -15.42
C PHE A 279 -9.70 5.91 -16.56
N ALA A 280 -10.96 6.01 -17.00
CA ALA A 280 -11.36 7.00 -18.00
C ALA A 280 -11.09 8.44 -17.53
N ARG A 281 -11.47 8.75 -16.28
CA ARG A 281 -11.22 10.06 -15.66
C ARG A 281 -9.73 10.31 -15.42
N LEU A 282 -9.00 9.28 -14.98
CA LEU A 282 -7.53 9.37 -14.82
C LEU A 282 -6.85 9.76 -16.14
N ARG A 283 -7.27 9.18 -17.27
CA ARG A 283 -6.78 9.56 -18.60
C ARG A 283 -7.14 10.99 -18.96
N GLU A 284 -8.40 11.37 -18.83
CA GLU A 284 -8.86 12.75 -19.09
C GLU A 284 -8.01 13.79 -18.35
N ARG A 285 -7.63 13.52 -17.10
CA ARG A 285 -6.85 14.43 -16.26
C ARG A 285 -5.36 14.46 -16.55
N LEU A 286 -4.78 13.34 -16.96
CA LEU A 286 -3.32 13.19 -17.03
C LEU A 286 -2.77 13.11 -18.46
N GLU A 287 -3.59 12.74 -19.45
CA GLU A 287 -3.13 12.41 -20.80
C GLU A 287 -2.46 13.59 -21.51
N ALA A 288 -3.00 14.80 -21.40
CA ALA A 288 -2.50 15.98 -22.10
C ALA A 288 -1.02 16.31 -21.81
N VAL A 289 -0.51 15.93 -20.63
CA VAL A 289 0.83 16.29 -20.14
C VAL A 289 1.67 15.08 -19.77
N THR A 290 1.08 13.88 -19.68
CA THR A 290 1.82 12.69 -19.24
C THR A 290 1.57 11.48 -20.14
N GLN A 291 1.03 11.69 -21.33
CA GLN A 291 0.57 10.64 -22.26
C GLN A 291 1.48 9.40 -22.26
N ARG A 292 2.77 9.59 -22.59
CA ARG A 292 3.73 8.50 -22.68
C ARG A 292 3.90 7.74 -21.37
N ARG A 293 4.01 8.47 -20.25
CA ARG A 293 4.21 7.89 -18.91
C ARG A 293 2.96 7.16 -18.44
N LEU A 294 1.80 7.80 -18.59
CA LEU A 294 0.51 7.22 -18.23
C LEU A 294 0.26 5.93 -18.99
N TYR A 295 0.41 5.93 -20.32
CA TYR A 295 0.18 4.71 -21.10
C TYR A 295 1.22 3.63 -20.83
N ALA A 296 2.48 3.98 -20.55
CA ALA A 296 3.46 2.98 -20.10
C ALA A 296 3.03 2.30 -18.78
N VAL A 297 2.47 3.06 -17.83
CA VAL A 297 1.91 2.50 -16.59
C VAL A 297 0.69 1.63 -16.88
N LEU A 298 -0.25 2.10 -17.71
CA LEU A 298 -1.47 1.36 -18.04
C LEU A 298 -1.19 0.10 -18.86
N ASP A 299 -0.24 0.14 -19.80
CA ASP A 299 0.19 -1.01 -20.59
C ASP A 299 0.87 -2.03 -19.68
N ALA A 300 1.75 -1.61 -18.76
CA ALA A 300 2.35 -2.52 -17.79
C ALA A 300 1.29 -3.20 -16.92
N LEU A 301 0.21 -2.52 -16.53
CA LEU A 301 -0.88 -3.09 -15.73
C LEU A 301 -1.96 -3.83 -16.54
N ASP A 302 -1.77 -4.03 -17.86
CA ASP A 302 -2.80 -4.51 -18.78
C ASP A 302 -4.17 -3.79 -18.59
N ALA A 303 -4.11 -2.50 -18.27
CA ALA A 303 -5.23 -1.65 -17.89
C ALA A 303 -5.55 -0.56 -18.93
N ARG A 304 -4.89 -0.60 -20.10
CA ARG A 304 -5.06 0.39 -21.17
C ARG A 304 -6.52 0.58 -21.59
N THR A 305 -7.25 -0.53 -21.71
CA THR A 305 -8.65 -0.55 -22.15
C THR A 305 -9.65 -0.44 -21.00
N PHE A 306 -9.18 -0.38 -19.74
CA PHE A 306 -10.09 -0.28 -18.60
C PHE A 306 -10.70 1.12 -18.53
N GLU A 307 -11.99 1.16 -18.24
CA GLU A 307 -12.74 2.38 -17.96
C GLU A 307 -12.90 2.58 -16.46
N ARG A 308 -13.26 1.51 -15.74
CA ARG A 308 -13.49 1.47 -14.30
C ARG A 308 -13.09 0.13 -13.73
N ASP A 309 -12.66 0.12 -12.47
CA ASP A 309 -12.25 -1.09 -11.75
C ASP A 309 -12.68 -1.00 -10.30
N LEU A 310 -13.30 -2.05 -9.78
CA LEU A 310 -13.70 -2.19 -8.39
C LEU A 310 -13.19 -3.53 -7.87
N TRP A 311 -12.46 -3.46 -6.76
CA TRP A 311 -12.03 -4.63 -6.02
C TRP A 311 -12.63 -4.62 -4.63
N THR A 312 -12.92 -5.80 -4.10
CA THR A 312 -13.43 -5.97 -2.74
C THR A 312 -12.71 -7.11 -2.05
N LEU A 313 -12.49 -6.92 -0.75
CA LEU A 313 -11.94 -7.93 0.15
C LEU A 313 -12.94 -8.18 1.28
N SER A 314 -13.39 -9.41 1.45
CA SER A 314 -14.34 -9.79 2.51
C SER A 314 -13.85 -11.00 3.30
N LEU A 315 -14.44 -11.25 4.48
CA LEU A 315 -14.22 -12.46 5.26
C LEU A 315 -15.42 -13.42 5.17
N GLU A 316 -15.11 -14.70 5.03
CA GLU A 316 -16.05 -15.82 5.14
C GLU A 316 -15.50 -16.78 6.21
N GLY A 317 -15.92 -16.54 7.46
CA GLY A 317 -15.24 -17.12 8.62
C GLY A 317 -13.81 -16.57 8.73
N ARG A 318 -12.81 -17.46 8.75
CA ARG A 318 -11.38 -17.10 8.73
C ARG A 318 -10.79 -16.96 7.31
N ALA A 319 -11.52 -17.37 6.29
CA ALA A 319 -11.04 -17.30 4.91
C ALA A 319 -11.37 -15.93 4.29
N MET A 320 -10.45 -15.39 3.50
CA MET A 320 -10.64 -14.13 2.79
C MET A 320 -11.07 -14.37 1.36
N ALA A 321 -12.12 -13.67 0.94
CA ALA A 321 -12.52 -13.60 -0.46
C ALA A 321 -12.00 -12.30 -1.09
N CYS A 322 -11.51 -12.40 -2.32
CA CYS A 322 -11.03 -11.28 -3.12
C CYS A 322 -11.73 -11.33 -4.48
N ARG A 323 -12.53 -10.31 -4.77
CA ARG A 323 -13.35 -10.24 -5.99
C ARG A 323 -13.12 -8.91 -6.69
N ARG A 324 -13.21 -8.94 -8.02
CA ARG A 324 -12.99 -7.80 -8.88
C ARG A 324 -14.10 -7.72 -9.92
N VAL A 325 -14.62 -6.52 -10.15
CA VAL A 325 -15.44 -6.18 -11.32
C VAL A 325 -14.79 -5.00 -12.03
N PHE A 326 -14.49 -5.16 -13.31
CA PHE A 326 -13.91 -4.11 -14.13
C PHE A 326 -14.66 -3.96 -15.45
N ARG A 327 -14.71 -2.73 -15.96
CA ARG A 327 -15.25 -2.41 -17.28
C ARG A 327 -14.11 -2.20 -18.26
N ALA A 328 -14.11 -2.95 -19.36
CA ALA A 328 -13.19 -2.78 -20.46
C ALA A 328 -13.98 -2.80 -21.77
N GLU A 329 -13.79 -1.80 -22.62
CA GLU A 329 -14.44 -1.71 -23.94
C GLU A 329 -15.97 -1.81 -23.83
N GLY A 330 -16.56 -1.13 -22.84
CA GLY A 330 -17.99 -1.17 -22.53
C GLY A 330 -18.53 -2.46 -21.88
N ILE A 331 -17.68 -3.48 -21.67
CA ILE A 331 -18.09 -4.79 -21.14
C ILE A 331 -17.65 -4.94 -19.68
N ASP A 332 -18.60 -5.29 -18.80
CA ASP A 332 -18.34 -5.56 -17.38
C ASP A 332 -17.91 -7.01 -17.17
N ARG A 333 -16.65 -7.21 -16.76
CA ARG A 333 -16.07 -8.53 -16.44
C ARG A 333 -15.92 -8.69 -14.93
N MET A 334 -16.19 -9.89 -14.43
CA MET A 334 -16.00 -10.24 -13.02
C MET A 334 -14.96 -11.34 -12.90
N ARG A 335 -14.09 -11.24 -11.89
CA ARG A 335 -13.10 -12.25 -11.55
C ARG A 335 -13.02 -12.41 -10.05
N ALA A 336 -13.10 -13.65 -9.57
CA ALA A 336 -12.71 -14.00 -8.21
C ALA A 336 -11.24 -14.38 -8.21
N TYR A 337 -10.45 -13.73 -7.37
CA TYR A 337 -9.04 -14.07 -7.15
C TYR A 337 -8.88 -14.93 -5.90
N SER A 338 -9.79 -14.83 -4.93
CA SER A 338 -9.83 -15.73 -3.78
C SER A 338 -11.29 -16.01 -3.49
N GLU A 339 -11.71 -17.27 -3.58
CA GLU A 339 -13.10 -17.70 -3.40
C GLU A 339 -13.13 -18.88 -2.40
N PRO A 340 -13.43 -18.64 -1.10
CA PRO A 340 -13.32 -19.64 -0.05
C PRO A 340 -14.06 -20.94 -0.32
N ALA A 341 -15.23 -20.86 -0.95
CA ALA A 341 -16.02 -22.03 -1.33
C ALA A 341 -15.33 -22.91 -2.39
N ALA A 342 -14.43 -22.35 -3.19
CA ALA A 342 -13.74 -23.02 -4.30
C ALA A 342 -12.30 -23.43 -3.98
N PHE A 343 -11.81 -23.21 -2.75
CA PHE A 343 -10.42 -23.51 -2.41
C PHE A 343 -10.06 -25.01 -2.58
N PRO A 344 -8.98 -25.33 -3.31
CA PRO A 344 -8.49 -26.71 -3.43
C PRO A 344 -8.20 -27.34 -2.06
N ALA A 345 -8.53 -28.63 -1.91
CA ALA A 345 -8.34 -29.34 -0.65
C ALA A 345 -6.86 -29.45 -0.27
N GLU A 346 -5.98 -29.60 -1.25
CA GLU A 346 -4.52 -29.62 -1.06
C GLU A 346 -4.00 -28.35 -0.38
N HIS A 347 -4.38 -27.17 -0.89
CA HIS A 347 -3.94 -25.88 -0.35
C HIS A 347 -4.55 -25.60 1.02
N ARG A 348 -5.79 -26.03 1.25
CA ARG A 348 -6.42 -25.93 2.58
C ARG A 348 -5.66 -26.70 3.67
N ARG A 349 -5.04 -27.83 3.34
CA ARG A 349 -4.22 -28.61 4.30
C ARG A 349 -2.91 -27.88 4.68
N ARG A 350 -2.45 -26.96 3.84
CA ARG A 350 -1.26 -26.12 4.10
C ARG A 350 -1.54 -24.95 5.03
N ILE A 351 -2.81 -24.67 5.34
CA ILE A 351 -3.18 -23.58 6.23
C ILE A 351 -3.03 -24.05 7.68
N PRO A 352 -2.17 -23.42 8.49
CA PRO A 352 -2.06 -23.73 9.90
C PRO A 352 -3.44 -23.62 10.59
N PRO A 353 -3.83 -24.56 11.47
CA PRO A 353 -5.08 -24.47 12.20
C PRO A 353 -5.12 -23.22 13.11
N GLU A 354 -3.96 -22.73 13.56
CA GLU A 354 -3.80 -21.52 14.38
C GLU A 354 -3.87 -20.23 13.57
N ALA A 355 -3.81 -20.29 12.22
CA ALA A 355 -4.00 -19.13 11.38
C ALA A 355 -5.43 -18.60 11.57
N ARG A 356 -5.54 -17.35 12.03
CA ARG A 356 -6.83 -16.71 12.31
C ARG A 356 -7.45 -16.19 11.03
N ARG A 357 -6.62 -15.85 10.04
CA ARG A 357 -7.03 -15.39 8.72
C ARG A 357 -6.12 -15.97 7.66
N PHE A 358 -6.72 -16.33 6.53
CA PHE A 358 -5.97 -16.77 5.36
C PHE A 358 -6.68 -16.45 4.05
N ALA A 359 -5.93 -16.38 2.97
CA ALA A 359 -6.41 -16.30 1.61
C ALA A 359 -5.69 -17.36 0.76
N ILE A 360 -6.40 -17.93 -0.22
CA ILE A 360 -5.77 -18.70 -1.30
C ILE A 360 -6.10 -17.95 -2.58
N ILE A 361 -5.09 -17.22 -3.07
CA ILE A 361 -5.21 -16.35 -4.22
C ILE A 361 -4.85 -17.15 -5.48
N GLU A 362 -5.79 -17.24 -6.40
CA GLU A 362 -5.61 -17.77 -7.75
C GLU A 362 -5.46 -16.61 -8.74
N GLY A 363 -4.25 -16.42 -9.23
CA GLY A 363 -3.92 -15.36 -10.18
C GLY A 363 -2.59 -15.63 -10.86
N PRO A 364 -2.31 -14.98 -11.99
CA PRO A 364 -1.02 -15.11 -12.65
C PRO A 364 0.08 -14.46 -11.78
N THR A 365 0.65 -15.17 -10.81
CA THR A 365 1.64 -14.62 -9.87
C THR A 365 2.84 -14.03 -10.59
N ARG A 366 3.29 -14.70 -11.66
CA ARG A 366 4.28 -14.16 -12.61
C ARG A 366 3.89 -12.80 -13.14
N TRP A 367 2.64 -12.63 -13.57
CA TRP A 367 2.15 -11.34 -14.06
C TRP A 367 2.21 -10.29 -12.95
N LEU A 368 1.74 -10.60 -11.72
CA LEU A 368 1.79 -9.65 -10.60
C LEU A 368 3.23 -9.19 -10.29
N LEU A 369 4.16 -10.14 -10.18
CA LEU A 369 5.56 -9.86 -9.85
C LEU A 369 6.35 -9.21 -10.99
N LYS A 370 5.89 -9.33 -12.23
CA LYS A 370 6.49 -8.64 -13.38
C LYS A 370 5.91 -7.24 -13.56
N ASN A 371 4.58 -7.14 -13.56
CA ASN A 371 3.87 -5.97 -14.06
C ASN A 371 3.66 -4.89 -13.01
N VAL A 372 3.44 -5.24 -11.74
CA VAL A 372 3.31 -4.22 -10.68
C VAL A 372 4.61 -3.43 -10.50
N PRO A 373 5.81 -4.06 -10.40
CA PRO A 373 7.06 -3.33 -10.39
C PRO A 373 7.28 -2.52 -11.67
N SER A 374 6.99 -3.12 -12.84
CA SER A 374 7.17 -2.46 -14.13
C SER A 374 6.29 -1.21 -14.27
N ALA A 375 5.05 -1.26 -13.80
CA ALA A 375 4.15 -0.10 -13.77
C ALA A 375 4.67 0.99 -12.83
N TRP A 376 5.14 0.61 -11.65
CA TRP A 376 5.72 1.55 -10.71
C TRP A 376 7.01 2.19 -11.27
N ILE A 377 7.86 1.43 -11.97
CA ILE A 377 9.05 1.94 -12.69
C ILE A 377 8.60 2.87 -13.81
N ALA A 378 7.62 2.48 -14.62
CA ALA A 378 7.10 3.27 -15.74
C ALA A 378 6.56 4.63 -15.30
N GLY A 379 6.05 4.73 -14.07
CA GLY A 379 5.61 6.00 -13.47
C GLY A 379 6.75 6.94 -13.05
N ARG A 380 8.01 6.52 -13.13
CA ARG A 380 9.18 7.32 -12.73
C ARG A 380 9.70 8.20 -13.87
N HIS A 381 10.62 9.08 -13.51
CA HIS A 381 11.38 9.86 -14.49
C HIS A 381 12.25 8.93 -15.35
N TYR A 382 12.32 9.14 -16.67
CA TYR A 382 13.00 8.23 -17.62
C TYR A 382 14.46 7.97 -17.26
N ARG A 383 15.19 8.97 -16.74
CA ARG A 383 16.57 8.78 -16.28
C ARG A 383 16.65 7.72 -15.18
N HIS A 384 15.73 7.79 -14.22
CA HIS A 384 15.64 6.80 -13.17
C HIS A 384 15.30 5.43 -13.76
N VAL A 385 14.32 5.34 -14.67
CA VAL A 385 13.98 4.09 -15.39
C VAL A 385 15.22 3.47 -16.06
N ARG A 386 16.00 4.25 -16.81
CA ARG A 386 17.23 3.77 -17.46
C ARG A 386 18.26 3.29 -16.45
N GLU A 387 18.42 4.00 -15.33
CA GLU A 387 19.31 3.60 -14.24
C GLU A 387 18.85 2.27 -13.61
N ILE A 388 17.55 2.10 -13.35
CA ILE A 388 16.93 0.85 -12.87
C ILE A 388 17.21 -0.30 -13.84
N GLU A 389 16.92 -0.10 -15.13
CA GLU A 389 17.08 -1.13 -16.16
C GLU A 389 18.54 -1.50 -16.43
N ALA A 390 19.44 -0.51 -16.44
CA ALA A 390 20.87 -0.73 -16.59
C ALA A 390 21.41 -1.50 -15.39
N TRP A 391 20.97 -1.16 -14.18
CA TRP A 391 21.32 -1.89 -12.99
C TRP A 391 20.79 -3.33 -13.02
N TRP A 392 19.53 -3.53 -13.38
CA TRP A 392 18.93 -4.86 -13.43
C TRP A 392 19.62 -5.78 -14.46
N ARG A 393 19.97 -5.24 -15.63
CA ARG A 393 20.78 -5.96 -16.63
C ARG A 393 22.17 -6.32 -16.11
N ARG A 394 22.82 -5.39 -15.41
CA ARG A 394 24.13 -5.64 -14.79
C ARG A 394 24.03 -6.72 -13.72
N LEU A 395 23.03 -6.66 -12.86
CA LEU A 395 22.79 -7.67 -11.82
C LEU A 395 22.65 -9.07 -12.43
N GLN A 396 21.82 -9.21 -13.47
CA GLN A 396 21.64 -10.49 -14.18
C GLN A 396 22.95 -10.99 -14.80
N ALA A 397 23.72 -10.11 -15.44
CA ALA A 397 25.02 -10.46 -16.00
C ALA A 397 26.04 -10.87 -14.93
N GLU A 398 26.12 -10.17 -13.81
CA GLU A 398 27.02 -10.48 -12.68
C GLU A 398 26.65 -11.79 -11.98
N CYS A 399 25.36 -12.09 -11.90
CA CYS A 399 24.85 -13.34 -11.32
C CYS A 399 24.93 -14.52 -12.29
N GLY A 400 25.06 -14.27 -13.59
CA GLY A 400 24.92 -15.29 -14.63
C GLY A 400 23.50 -15.89 -14.67
N ILE A 401 22.48 -15.09 -14.34
CA ILE A 401 21.09 -15.53 -14.28
C ILE A 401 20.20 -14.75 -15.26
N ASP A 402 19.12 -15.40 -15.68
CA ASP A 402 17.97 -14.79 -16.33
C ASP A 402 16.78 -14.90 -15.37
N VAL A 403 16.39 -13.79 -14.73
CA VAL A 403 15.35 -13.78 -13.70
C VAL A 403 13.98 -14.12 -14.29
N GLU A 404 13.70 -13.69 -15.52
CA GLU A 404 12.43 -14.01 -16.17
C GLU A 404 12.32 -15.53 -16.38
N ARG A 405 13.40 -16.15 -16.89
CA ARG A 405 13.43 -17.59 -17.17
C ARG A 405 13.54 -18.43 -15.90
N GLN A 406 14.52 -18.16 -15.04
CA GLN A 406 14.90 -19.05 -13.93
C GLN A 406 14.16 -18.79 -12.62
N LEU A 407 13.44 -17.66 -12.50
CA LEU A 407 12.62 -17.38 -11.32
C LEU A 407 11.15 -17.15 -11.70
N LEU A 408 10.85 -16.13 -12.51
CA LEU A 408 9.47 -15.70 -12.74
C LEU A 408 8.65 -16.71 -13.54
N SER A 409 9.27 -17.45 -14.48
CA SER A 409 8.59 -18.47 -15.29
C SER A 409 8.14 -19.68 -14.47
N HIS A 410 8.77 -19.91 -13.32
CA HIS A 410 8.51 -21.04 -12.42
C HIS A 410 7.53 -20.72 -11.30
N LEU A 411 6.99 -19.50 -11.25
CA LEU A 411 5.98 -19.11 -10.27
C LEU A 411 4.60 -19.57 -10.74
N GLY A 412 3.99 -20.45 -9.95
CA GLY A 412 2.64 -20.97 -10.16
C GLY A 412 1.56 -19.91 -9.94
N ALA A 413 0.32 -20.29 -10.28
CA ALA A 413 -0.84 -19.39 -10.19
C ALA A 413 -1.45 -19.27 -8.78
N GLN A 414 -0.96 -20.05 -7.81
CA GLN A 414 -1.52 -20.08 -6.46
C GLN A 414 -0.59 -19.40 -5.47
N VAL A 415 -1.17 -18.52 -4.65
CA VAL A 415 -0.50 -17.87 -3.52
C VAL A 415 -1.33 -18.09 -2.27
N ILE A 416 -0.75 -18.72 -1.27
CA ILE A 416 -1.33 -18.85 0.06
C ILE A 416 -0.83 -17.70 0.91
N VAL A 417 -1.74 -16.99 1.57
CA VAL A 417 -1.42 -15.92 2.50
C VAL A 417 -2.07 -16.21 3.83
N CYS A 418 -1.34 -16.16 4.95
CA CYS A 418 -1.92 -16.33 6.28
C CYS A 418 -1.22 -15.47 7.34
N ASP A 419 -1.94 -15.21 8.43
CA ASP A 419 -1.42 -14.44 9.58
C ASP A 419 -0.70 -15.30 10.63
N TYR A 420 -0.17 -16.45 10.22
CA TYR A 420 0.57 -17.38 11.08
C TYR A 420 2.07 -17.44 10.71
N PRO A 421 2.97 -17.46 11.72
CA PRO A 421 2.67 -17.17 13.11
C PRO A 421 2.34 -15.69 13.30
N PRO A 422 1.58 -15.36 14.36
CA PRO A 422 1.14 -14.00 14.57
C PRO A 422 2.33 -13.08 14.85
N HIS A 423 2.36 -11.92 14.21
CA HIS A 423 3.40 -10.94 14.46
C HIS A 423 3.26 -10.39 15.91
N PRO A 424 4.34 -10.35 16.71
CA PRO A 424 4.26 -9.99 18.14
C PRO A 424 3.71 -8.58 18.38
N LEU A 425 3.92 -7.67 17.43
CA LEU A 425 3.43 -6.29 17.50
C LEU A 425 2.13 -6.01 16.73
N GLY A 426 1.43 -7.03 16.22
CA GLY A 426 0.15 -6.76 15.56
C GLY A 426 0.27 -6.15 14.15
N ILE A 427 1.43 -6.24 13.49
CA ILE A 427 1.67 -5.53 12.22
C ILE A 427 0.84 -6.18 11.10
N PRO A 428 -0.08 -5.44 10.45
CA PRO A 428 -1.06 -6.01 9.51
C PRO A 428 -0.43 -6.73 8.30
N PHE A 429 0.72 -6.28 7.83
CA PHE A 429 1.39 -6.82 6.63
C PHE A 429 2.48 -7.84 6.95
N ALA A 430 2.70 -8.12 8.25
CA ALA A 430 3.62 -9.14 8.68
C ALA A 430 2.93 -10.51 8.61
N LEU A 431 2.85 -11.04 7.40
CA LEU A 431 2.17 -12.29 7.07
C LEU A 431 3.18 -13.34 6.60
N THR A 432 2.71 -14.58 6.55
CA THR A 432 3.36 -15.63 5.77
C THR A 432 2.70 -15.72 4.40
N ILE A 433 3.53 -15.74 3.36
CA ILE A 433 3.13 -15.84 1.96
C ILE A 433 3.84 -17.07 1.38
N ALA A 434 3.11 -18.01 0.80
CA ALA A 434 3.65 -19.15 0.09
C ALA A 434 3.20 -19.12 -1.38
N VAL A 435 4.14 -18.94 -2.28
CA VAL A 435 3.91 -18.92 -3.73
C VAL A 435 4.24 -20.29 -4.30
N ALA A 436 3.28 -20.93 -4.99
CA ALA A 436 3.51 -22.22 -5.63
C ALA A 436 4.63 -22.12 -6.69
N ILE A 437 5.44 -23.16 -6.82
CA ILE A 437 6.53 -23.26 -7.81
C ILE A 437 6.63 -24.65 -8.43
N ASP A 438 7.17 -24.73 -9.65
CA ASP A 438 7.32 -26.00 -10.39
C ASP A 438 8.78 -26.52 -10.49
N GLN A 439 9.77 -25.63 -10.51
CA GLN A 439 11.21 -25.97 -10.55
C GLN A 439 11.95 -25.40 -9.32
N PRO A 440 11.93 -26.10 -8.17
CA PRO A 440 12.48 -25.57 -6.94
C PRO A 440 14.00 -25.32 -6.98
N ASP A 441 14.75 -26.12 -7.73
CA ASP A 441 16.20 -25.94 -7.84
C ASP A 441 16.57 -24.72 -8.68
N GLU A 442 15.84 -24.45 -9.76
CA GLU A 442 16.03 -23.22 -10.56
C GLU A 442 15.67 -21.98 -9.75
N VAL A 443 14.51 -21.99 -9.08
CA VAL A 443 14.06 -20.89 -8.22
C VAL A 443 15.06 -20.63 -7.08
N ARG A 444 15.54 -21.69 -6.41
CA ARG A 444 16.54 -21.57 -5.34
C ARG A 444 17.86 -21.01 -5.86
N GLY A 445 18.37 -21.54 -6.98
CA GLY A 445 19.61 -21.06 -7.58
C GLY A 445 19.55 -19.59 -7.98
N ALA A 446 18.43 -19.16 -8.60
CA ALA A 446 18.22 -17.76 -8.97
C ALA A 446 18.14 -16.85 -7.74
N LEU A 447 17.39 -17.23 -6.70
CA LEU A 447 17.28 -16.44 -5.47
C LEU A 447 18.61 -16.36 -4.71
N ASP A 448 19.32 -17.48 -4.55
CA ASP A 448 20.64 -17.51 -3.91
C ASP A 448 21.61 -16.57 -4.64
N ALA A 449 21.65 -16.61 -5.97
CA ALA A 449 22.51 -15.73 -6.76
C ALA A 449 22.17 -14.25 -6.55
N ILE A 450 20.89 -13.87 -6.65
CA ILE A 450 20.43 -12.48 -6.44
C ILE A 450 20.79 -12.00 -5.03
N LEU A 451 20.45 -12.79 -4.01
CA LEU A 451 20.61 -12.40 -2.60
C LEU A 451 22.08 -12.37 -2.18
N THR A 452 22.94 -13.22 -2.74
CA THR A 452 24.39 -13.13 -2.54
C THR A 452 24.98 -11.85 -3.13
N VAL A 453 24.61 -11.48 -4.36
CA VAL A 453 25.07 -10.20 -4.94
C VAL A 453 24.55 -9.02 -4.13
N TRP A 454 23.30 -9.09 -3.70
CA TRP A 454 22.72 -8.06 -2.85
C TRP A 454 23.43 -7.94 -1.49
N SER A 455 23.75 -9.05 -0.82
CA SER A 455 24.51 -9.05 0.44
C SER A 455 25.85 -8.34 0.30
N ARG A 456 26.65 -8.68 -0.72
CA ARG A 456 27.96 -8.05 -0.96
C ARG A 456 27.85 -6.54 -1.19
N ARG A 457 26.79 -6.12 -1.89
CA ARG A 457 26.51 -4.71 -2.11
C ARG A 457 26.15 -4.00 -0.81
N LEU A 458 25.26 -4.57 -0.02
CA LEU A 458 24.87 -4.02 1.28
C LEU A 458 26.09 -3.90 2.21
N GLU A 459 26.99 -4.88 2.22
CA GLU A 459 28.26 -4.81 2.95
C GLU A 459 29.11 -3.61 2.51
N THR A 460 29.21 -3.37 1.20
CA THR A 460 29.95 -2.22 0.64
C THR A 460 29.29 -0.88 1.02
N GLU A 461 27.97 -0.79 0.96
CA GLU A 461 27.22 0.42 1.35
C GLU A 461 27.32 0.68 2.86
N ASN A 462 27.26 -0.38 3.67
CA ASN A 462 27.39 -0.32 5.12
C ASN A 462 28.77 0.14 5.59
N GLN A 463 29.82 0.06 4.78
CA GLN A 463 31.13 0.66 5.10
C GLN A 463 31.03 2.19 5.25
N LYS A 464 30.01 2.82 4.66
CA LYS A 464 29.75 4.26 4.76
C LYS A 464 28.83 4.62 5.93
N ALA A 465 28.16 3.63 6.56
CA ALA A 465 27.22 3.87 7.64
C ALA A 465 27.93 4.09 8.97
N ILE A 466 27.63 5.21 9.64
CA ILE A 466 28.23 5.60 10.93
C ILE A 466 27.68 4.76 12.08
N VAL A 467 26.43 4.31 12.01
CA VAL A 467 25.74 3.58 13.10
C VAL A 467 25.61 2.11 12.76
N GLU A 468 26.28 1.26 13.53
CA GLU A 468 26.29 -0.21 13.33
C GLU A 468 24.89 -0.82 13.36
N ALA A 469 24.02 -0.35 14.26
CA ALA A 469 22.65 -0.86 14.43
C ALA A 469 21.74 -0.61 13.21
N LEU A 470 22.11 0.30 12.31
CA LEU A 470 21.35 0.63 11.10
C LEU A 470 21.90 -0.05 9.84
N LYS A 471 22.97 -0.86 9.97
CA LYS A 471 23.55 -1.58 8.83
C LYS A 471 22.60 -2.68 8.38
N LEU A 472 22.03 -2.51 7.19
CA LEU A 472 21.14 -3.49 6.57
C LEU A 472 21.99 -4.63 5.98
N ARG A 473 21.73 -5.88 6.37
CA ARG A 473 22.44 -7.06 5.85
C ARG A 473 21.43 -8.05 5.28
N ALA A 474 21.79 -8.73 4.19
CA ALA A 474 21.09 -9.92 3.73
C ALA A 474 21.91 -11.13 4.19
N VAL A 475 21.34 -11.98 5.04
CA VAL A 475 22.06 -13.11 5.66
C VAL A 475 21.43 -14.41 5.21
N ARG A 476 22.27 -15.40 4.91
CA ARG A 476 21.87 -16.79 4.72
C ARG A 476 22.39 -17.62 5.87
N ASP A 477 21.51 -18.32 6.57
CA ASP A 477 21.91 -19.19 7.67
C ASP A 477 22.18 -20.65 7.22
N ALA A 478 22.54 -21.50 8.18
CA ALA A 478 22.84 -22.91 7.96
C ALA A 478 21.62 -23.73 7.51
N ASP A 479 20.39 -23.25 7.77
CA ASP A 479 19.15 -23.90 7.35
C ASP A 479 18.78 -23.54 5.90
N GLY A 480 19.60 -22.70 5.24
CA GLY A 480 19.33 -22.18 3.90
C GLY A 480 18.23 -21.11 3.88
N VAL A 481 17.93 -20.49 5.03
CA VAL A 481 16.99 -19.38 5.11
C VAL A 481 17.72 -18.08 4.81
N TRP A 482 17.16 -17.30 3.89
CA TRP A 482 17.59 -15.92 3.67
C TRP A 482 16.75 -14.95 4.47
N TYR A 483 17.36 -13.92 5.05
CA TYR A 483 16.64 -12.87 5.73
C TYR A 483 17.37 -11.53 5.73
N LEU A 484 16.59 -10.45 5.91
CA LEU A 484 17.13 -9.11 6.11
C LEU A 484 17.37 -8.85 7.59
N GLN A 485 18.48 -8.19 7.93
CA GLN A 485 18.82 -7.79 9.29
C GLN A 485 19.16 -6.31 9.32
N ALA A 486 18.48 -5.53 10.17
CA ALA A 486 18.76 -4.11 10.40
C ALA A 486 18.39 -3.76 11.86
N GLY A 487 19.29 -4.05 12.80
CA GLY A 487 19.06 -3.93 14.25
C GLY A 487 18.05 -4.95 14.82
N ILE A 488 17.06 -5.34 14.03
CA ILE A 488 16.11 -6.43 14.26
C ILE A 488 16.15 -7.43 13.09
N LEU A 489 15.68 -8.65 13.33
CA LEU A 489 15.47 -9.64 12.27
C LEU A 489 14.22 -9.27 11.48
N GLY A 490 14.41 -9.02 10.18
CA GLY A 490 13.37 -8.64 9.24
C GLY A 490 12.84 -9.82 8.41
N PRO A 491 12.16 -9.53 7.29
CA PRO A 491 11.55 -10.55 6.44
C PRO A 491 12.54 -11.64 6.02
N ALA A 492 12.04 -12.87 6.00
CA ALA A 492 12.80 -14.07 5.68
C ALA A 492 12.11 -14.87 4.57
N LEU A 493 12.89 -15.62 3.79
CA LEU A 493 12.39 -16.49 2.73
C LEU A 493 13.15 -17.81 2.64
N CYS A 494 12.48 -18.84 2.12
CA CYS A 494 13.02 -20.16 1.85
C CYS A 494 12.29 -20.82 0.66
N VAL A 495 13.01 -21.64 -0.11
CA VAL A 495 12.47 -22.41 -1.24
C VAL A 495 12.31 -23.87 -0.84
N THR A 496 11.06 -24.34 -0.71
CA THR A 496 10.71 -25.74 -0.50
C THR A 496 10.55 -26.48 -1.84
N ARG A 497 10.08 -27.73 -1.80
CA ARG A 497 9.82 -28.52 -3.02
C ARG A 497 8.74 -27.90 -3.91
N HIS A 498 7.73 -27.29 -3.31
CA HIS A 498 6.53 -26.82 -3.99
C HIS A 498 6.22 -25.34 -3.77
N TYR A 499 6.96 -24.67 -2.86
CA TYR A 499 6.67 -23.28 -2.52
C TYR A 499 7.94 -22.43 -2.34
N LEU A 500 7.87 -21.18 -2.80
CA LEU A 500 8.65 -20.08 -2.25
C LEU A 500 7.87 -19.51 -1.05
N VAL A 501 8.39 -19.69 0.17
CA VAL A 501 7.75 -19.24 1.41
C VAL A 501 8.47 -18.01 1.94
N ILE A 502 7.72 -16.96 2.25
CA ILE A 502 8.17 -15.68 2.78
C ILE A 502 7.44 -15.44 4.10
N SER A 503 8.12 -14.99 5.14
CA SER A 503 7.51 -14.59 6.40
C SER A 503 8.20 -13.37 7.00
N TRP A 504 7.62 -12.77 8.04
CA TRP A 504 8.07 -11.50 8.61
C TRP A 504 9.36 -11.59 9.45
N SER A 505 9.78 -12.80 9.83
CA SER A 505 11.07 -13.07 10.47
C SER A 505 11.57 -14.49 10.19
N PRO A 506 12.86 -14.80 10.43
CA PRO A 506 13.40 -16.15 10.28
C PRO A 506 12.71 -17.16 11.20
N GLN A 507 12.40 -16.75 12.43
CA GLN A 507 11.70 -17.60 13.39
C GLN A 507 10.28 -17.89 12.90
N ALA A 508 9.58 -16.86 12.43
CA ALA A 508 8.24 -17.01 11.89
C ALA A 508 8.18 -17.94 10.68
N LEU A 509 9.17 -17.82 9.80
CA LEU A 509 9.33 -18.71 8.65
C LEU A 509 9.52 -20.16 9.10
N ARG A 510 10.40 -20.43 10.08
CA ARG A 510 10.64 -21.78 10.61
C ARG A 510 9.39 -22.41 11.20
N GLU A 511 8.56 -21.64 11.89
CA GLU A 511 7.28 -22.12 12.43
C GLU A 511 6.26 -22.44 11.32
N ALA A 512 6.28 -21.68 10.21
CA ALA A 512 5.39 -21.91 9.09
C ALA A 512 5.85 -23.05 8.16
N LEU A 513 7.16 -23.30 8.05
CA LEU A 513 7.73 -24.28 7.12
C LEU A 513 7.19 -25.71 7.22
N PRO A 514 6.88 -26.28 8.41
CA PRO A 514 6.26 -27.61 8.52
C PRO A 514 4.97 -27.78 7.71
N PHE A 515 4.23 -26.69 7.47
CA PHE A 515 3.00 -26.74 6.67
C PHE A 515 3.28 -26.73 5.16
N PHE A 516 4.44 -26.23 4.72
CA PHE A 516 4.80 -26.05 3.30
C PHE A 516 5.93 -26.98 2.82
N ARG A 517 6.45 -27.82 3.71
CA ARG A 517 7.32 -28.95 3.39
C ARG A 517 6.44 -30.19 3.27
N ASP A 518 6.48 -30.83 2.11
CA ASP A 518 6.03 -32.22 2.03
C ASP A 518 7.14 -33.11 2.57
N GLU A 519 6.78 -34.11 3.37
CA GLU A 519 7.67 -35.22 3.73
C GLU A 519 8.12 -36.00 2.49
#